data_AF-A0A6M1T7R4-F1
#
_entry.id   AF-A0A6M1T7R4-F1
#
_cell.length_a   1.000
_cell.length_b   1.000
_cell.length_c   1.000
_cell.angle_alpha   90.00
_cell.angle_beta   90.00
_cell.angle_gamma   90.00
#
_symmetry.space_group_name_H-M   'P 1'
#
loop_
_entity.id
_entity.type
_entity.pdbx_description
1 polymer ?
#
loop_
_entity_poly.entity_id
_entity_poly.type
_entity_poly.pdbx_seq_one_letter_code
_entity_poly.pdbx_strand_id
1 'polypeptide(L)'
;MSTQENPDWETTVREIRDYAQEEFDKLIVYLSSGGLVLTVGFVKDLVDLNSAVWKPLLILAWTGFVASLFLILSSHKSAIKAMTLELDKKEEQSDAQDETTRSLNFWSFTSLIIAVILFIVFITINLYLYE
;
A
#
# COMPACT_ATOMS: atom_id res chain seq x y z
N MET A 1 -8.61 -43.42 6.38
CA MET A 1 -7.19 -43.15 6.08
C MET A 1 -7.01 -41.66 6.24
N SER A 2 -6.67 -41.20 7.43
CA SER A 2 -6.36 -39.80 7.70
C SER A 2 -5.05 -39.48 7.00
N THR A 3 -5.07 -38.55 6.05
CA THR A 3 -3.86 -37.93 5.49
C THR A 3 -3.12 -37.28 6.64
N GLN A 4 -2.15 -37.99 7.24
CA GLN A 4 -1.16 -37.35 8.11
C GLN A 4 -0.30 -36.47 7.21
N GLU A 5 -0.75 -35.24 7.09
CA GLU A 5 -0.09 -34.15 6.42
C GLU A 5 1.28 -33.94 7.09
N ASN A 6 2.37 -34.09 6.31
CA ASN A 6 3.75 -34.02 6.78
C ASN A 6 4.06 -32.62 7.38
N PRO A 7 4.48 -32.46 8.65
CA PRO A 7 4.71 -31.14 9.27
C PRO A 7 5.62 -30.18 8.46
N ASP A 8 6.42 -30.73 7.54
CA ASP A 8 7.23 -30.00 6.55
C ASP A 8 6.41 -29.13 5.56
N TRP A 9 5.25 -29.59 5.08
CA TRP A 9 4.48 -28.83 4.06
C TRP A 9 3.78 -27.61 4.68
N GLU A 10 3.25 -27.70 5.90
CA GLU A 10 2.59 -26.57 6.57
C GLU A 10 3.57 -25.42 6.79
N THR A 11 4.77 -25.77 7.25
CA THR A 11 5.86 -24.82 7.48
C THR A 11 6.26 -24.15 6.17
N THR A 12 6.47 -24.95 5.12
CA THR A 12 6.80 -24.45 3.77
C THR A 12 5.74 -23.49 3.23
N VAL A 13 4.44 -23.81 3.37
CA VAL A 13 3.35 -22.95 2.90
C VAL A 13 3.31 -21.62 3.66
N ARG A 14 3.57 -21.64 4.98
CA ARG A 14 3.66 -20.41 5.79
C ARG A 14 4.83 -19.53 5.35
N GLU A 15 6.01 -20.12 5.17
CA GLU A 15 7.20 -19.40 4.70
C GLU A 15 6.98 -18.74 3.33
N ILE A 16 6.40 -19.46 2.37
CA ILE A 16 6.08 -18.91 1.03
C ILE A 16 5.09 -17.75 1.15
N ARG A 17 4.05 -17.90 1.96
CA ARG A 17 3.04 -16.86 2.18
C ARG A 17 3.67 -15.61 2.79
N ASP A 18 4.49 -15.77 3.82
CA ASP A 18 5.09 -14.65 4.55
C ASP A 18 6.10 -13.91 3.64
N TYR A 19 6.87 -14.65 2.84
CA TYR A 19 7.73 -14.07 1.79
C TYR A 19 6.93 -13.31 0.74
N ALA A 20 5.83 -13.88 0.23
CA ALA A 20 4.98 -13.22 -0.75
C ALA A 20 4.35 -11.93 -0.20
N GLN A 21 3.97 -11.92 1.08
CA GLN A 21 3.47 -10.73 1.76
C GLN A 21 4.55 -9.66 1.90
N GLU A 22 5.77 -10.02 2.27
CA GLU A 22 6.90 -9.09 2.35
C GLU A 22 7.20 -8.43 1.00
N GLU A 23 7.23 -9.22 -0.08
CA GLU A 23 7.45 -8.69 -1.43
C GLU A 23 6.29 -7.81 -1.89
N PHE A 24 5.05 -8.16 -1.55
CA PHE A 24 3.89 -7.33 -1.86
C PHE A 24 3.97 -5.96 -1.16
N ASP A 25 4.34 -5.92 0.12
CA ASP A 25 4.49 -4.68 0.87
C ASP A 25 5.61 -3.81 0.27
N LYS A 26 6.74 -4.41 -0.17
CA LYS A 26 7.80 -3.69 -0.91
C LYS A 26 7.29 -3.10 -2.22
N LEU A 27 6.49 -3.84 -2.98
CA LEU A 27 5.90 -3.35 -4.23
C LEU A 27 4.99 -2.14 -3.97
N ILE A 28 4.20 -2.15 -2.91
CA ILE A 28 3.40 -0.98 -2.51
C ILE A 28 4.31 0.22 -2.24
N VAL A 29 5.40 0.04 -1.47
CA VAL A 29 6.35 1.12 -1.19
C VAL A 29 6.98 1.66 -2.48
N TYR A 30 7.43 0.80 -3.38
CA TYR A 30 8.07 1.20 -4.64
C TYR A 30 7.10 1.91 -5.57
N LEU A 31 5.88 1.40 -5.72
CA LEU A 31 4.86 2.01 -6.57
C LEU A 31 4.36 3.34 -5.98
N SER A 32 4.13 3.41 -4.67
CA SER A 32 3.67 4.64 -4.03
C SER A 32 4.73 5.73 -4.04
N SER A 33 5.99 5.41 -3.70
CA SER A 33 7.08 6.38 -3.71
C SER A 33 7.51 6.77 -5.13
N GLY A 34 7.69 5.78 -6.01
CA GLY A 34 8.06 6.00 -7.41
C GLY A 34 6.96 6.76 -8.15
N GLY A 35 5.70 6.38 -7.97
CA GLY A 35 4.55 7.10 -8.51
C GLY A 35 4.50 8.54 -8.02
N LEU A 36 4.66 8.79 -6.72
CA LEU A 36 4.68 10.16 -6.19
C LEU A 36 5.82 11.00 -6.78
N VAL A 37 7.04 10.47 -6.82
CA VAL A 37 8.21 11.18 -7.37
C VAL A 37 8.02 11.50 -8.86
N LEU A 38 7.57 10.51 -9.65
CA LEU A 38 7.32 10.71 -11.07
C LEU A 38 6.20 11.75 -11.29
N THR A 39 5.09 11.63 -10.58
CA THR A 39 3.96 12.53 -10.77
C THR A 39 4.29 13.95 -10.30
N VAL A 40 4.97 14.14 -9.17
CA VAL A 40 5.41 15.48 -8.72
C VAL A 40 6.45 16.08 -9.67
N GLY A 41 7.40 15.26 -10.12
CA GLY A 41 8.51 15.69 -10.97
C GLY A 41 8.06 16.11 -12.38
N PHE A 42 7.14 15.36 -12.97
CA PHE A 42 6.78 15.52 -14.39
C PHE A 42 5.40 16.14 -14.63
N VAL A 43 4.56 16.40 -13.60
CA VAL A 43 3.20 16.93 -13.86
C VAL A 43 3.21 18.24 -14.66
N LYS A 44 4.23 19.09 -14.47
CA LYS A 44 4.37 20.37 -15.20
C LYS A 44 4.74 20.17 -16.67
N ASP A 45 5.39 19.06 -16.99
CA ASP A 45 5.75 18.71 -18.36
C ASP A 45 4.55 18.06 -19.10
N LEU A 46 3.57 17.55 -18.35
CA LEU A 46 2.36 16.93 -18.88
C LEU A 46 1.19 17.91 -19.02
N VAL A 47 1.04 18.86 -18.10
CA VAL A 47 -0.11 19.76 -18.01
C VAL A 47 0.35 21.16 -17.57
N ASP A 48 -0.13 22.21 -18.25
CA ASP A 48 0.03 23.58 -17.76
C ASP A 48 -0.83 23.81 -16.50
N LEU A 49 -0.18 23.82 -15.34
CA LEU A 49 -0.84 23.98 -14.04
C LEU A 49 -1.52 25.33 -13.86
N ASN A 50 -1.25 26.34 -14.69
CA ASN A 50 -1.95 27.62 -14.61
C ASN A 50 -3.36 27.53 -15.16
N SER A 51 -3.52 26.86 -16.31
CA SER A 51 -4.79 26.61 -16.99
C SER A 51 -5.51 25.33 -16.56
N ALA A 52 -4.83 24.45 -15.82
CA ALA A 52 -5.38 23.17 -15.39
C ALA A 52 -6.69 23.29 -14.59
N VAL A 53 -7.68 22.49 -14.98
CA VAL A 53 -8.96 22.33 -14.29
C VAL A 53 -8.86 21.16 -13.30
N TRP A 54 -9.64 21.21 -12.23
CA TRP A 54 -9.73 20.14 -11.23
C TRP A 54 -8.40 19.80 -10.51
N LYS A 55 -7.60 20.82 -10.19
CA LYS A 55 -6.40 20.70 -9.33
C LYS A 55 -6.61 19.89 -8.03
N PRO A 56 -7.79 19.88 -7.38
CA PRO A 56 -8.04 19.00 -6.24
C PRO A 56 -7.84 17.51 -6.52
N LEU A 57 -8.09 16.99 -7.74
CA LEU A 57 -7.82 15.58 -8.05
C LEU A 57 -6.33 15.26 -7.94
N LEU A 58 -5.46 16.17 -8.41
CA LEU A 58 -4.01 16.01 -8.31
C LEU A 58 -3.56 15.99 -6.84
N ILE A 59 -4.09 16.91 -6.03
CA ILE A 59 -3.79 16.95 -4.59
C ILE A 59 -4.24 15.66 -3.91
N LEU A 60 -5.47 15.19 -4.20
CA LEU A 60 -5.99 13.94 -3.64
C LEU A 60 -5.16 12.72 -4.08
N ALA A 61 -4.68 12.69 -5.32
CA ALA A 61 -3.78 11.64 -5.79
C ALA A 61 -2.48 11.62 -4.99
N TRP A 62 -1.82 12.78 -4.83
CA TRP A 62 -0.59 12.87 -4.03
C TRP A 62 -0.82 12.52 -2.57
N THR A 63 -1.91 13.01 -1.96
CA THR A 63 -2.30 12.61 -0.61
C THR A 63 -2.52 11.11 -0.52
N GLY A 64 -3.14 10.47 -1.53
CA GLY A 64 -3.34 9.02 -1.58
C GLY A 64 -2.03 8.22 -1.65
N PHE A 65 -1.05 8.67 -2.44
CA PHE A 65 0.29 8.05 -2.46
C PHE A 65 0.99 8.18 -1.11
N VAL A 66 0.97 9.38 -0.52
CA VAL A 66 1.58 9.63 0.79
C VAL A 66 0.86 8.81 1.89
N ALA A 67 -0.47 8.77 1.87
CA ALA A 67 -1.27 7.98 2.80
C ALA A 67 -0.96 6.49 2.68
N SER A 68 -0.81 5.96 1.45
CA SER A 68 -0.40 4.57 1.23
C SER A 68 0.93 4.26 1.92
N LEU A 69 1.94 5.14 1.78
CA LEU A 69 3.24 5.01 2.44
C LEU A 69 3.15 5.06 3.97
N PHE A 70 2.34 5.96 4.53
CA PHE A 70 2.15 6.02 5.97
C PHE A 70 1.40 4.80 6.53
N LEU A 71 0.42 4.28 5.78
CA LEU A 71 -0.35 3.09 6.17
C LEU A 71 0.52 1.84 6.15
N ILE A 72 1.34 1.63 5.11
CA ILE A 72 2.24 0.47 5.06
C ILE A 72 3.32 0.56 6.15
N LEU A 73 3.89 1.74 6.39
CA LEU A 73 4.84 1.95 7.48
C LEU A 73 4.22 1.67 8.85
N SER A 74 2.98 2.11 9.06
CA SER A 74 2.21 1.85 10.29
C SER A 74 1.91 0.36 10.46
N SER A 75 1.63 -0.33 9.36
CA SER A 75 1.40 -1.78 9.34
C SER A 75 2.64 -2.55 9.79
N HIS A 76 3.82 -2.23 9.25
CA HIS A 76 5.08 -2.85 9.70
C HIS A 76 5.32 -2.64 11.19
N LYS A 77 5.03 -1.45 11.72
CA LYS A 77 5.13 -1.17 13.16
C LYS A 77 4.15 -2.02 13.97
N SER A 78 2.92 -2.21 13.47
CA SER A 78 1.91 -3.07 14.09
C SER A 78 2.36 -4.54 14.11
N ALA A 79 2.91 -5.04 13.00
CA ALA A 79 3.44 -6.41 12.89
C ALA A 79 4.60 -6.67 13.86
N ILE A 80 5.55 -5.73 13.98
CA ILE A 80 6.65 -5.85 14.96
C ILE A 80 6.10 -5.92 16.39
N LYS A 81 5.06 -5.13 16.69
CA LYS A 81 4.41 -5.14 17.99
C LYS A 81 3.68 -6.46 18.25
N ALA A 82 2.98 -7.02 17.26
CA ALA A 82 2.34 -8.33 17.36
C ALA A 82 3.37 -9.42 17.71
N MET A 83 4.46 -9.53 16.94
CA MET A 83 5.54 -10.49 17.20
C MET A 83 6.14 -10.33 18.61
N THR A 84 6.30 -9.09 19.08
CA THR A 84 6.81 -8.83 20.45
C THR A 84 5.82 -9.31 21.52
N LEU A 85 4.52 -9.12 21.30
CA LEU A 85 3.47 -9.57 22.23
C LEU A 85 3.33 -11.10 22.24
N GLU A 86 3.52 -11.75 21.09
CA GLU A 86 3.55 -13.21 20.98
C GLU A 86 4.73 -13.80 21.79
N LEU A 87 5.92 -13.22 21.69
CA LEU A 87 7.08 -13.59 22.50
C LEU A 87 6.83 -13.41 24.01
N ASP A 88 6.04 -12.40 24.38
CA ASP A 88 5.58 -12.13 25.75
C ASP A 88 4.43 -13.05 26.21
N LYS A 89 3.95 -13.98 25.38
CA LYS A 89 2.78 -14.84 25.61
C LYS A 89 1.47 -14.07 25.82
N LYS A 90 1.34 -12.92 25.18
CA LYS A 90 0.12 -12.07 25.20
C LYS A 90 -0.70 -12.25 23.94
N GLU A 91 -1.17 -13.49 23.73
CA GLU A 91 -1.83 -13.95 22.50
C GLU A 91 -3.00 -13.03 22.07
N GLU A 92 -3.93 -12.70 22.96
CA GLU A 92 -5.08 -11.83 22.63
C GLU A 92 -4.67 -10.44 22.12
N GLN A 93 -3.60 -9.86 22.69
CA GLN A 93 -3.10 -8.56 22.24
C GLN A 93 -2.32 -8.67 20.93
N SER A 94 -1.63 -9.79 20.71
CA SER A 94 -0.96 -10.11 19.46
C SER A 94 -1.98 -10.21 18.32
N ASP A 95 -3.04 -11.00 18.51
CA ASP A 95 -4.10 -11.20 17.52
C ASP A 95 -4.77 -9.88 17.12
N ALA A 96 -5.03 -9.01 18.09
CA ALA A 96 -5.59 -7.68 17.83
C ALA A 96 -4.63 -6.78 17.00
N GLN A 97 -3.31 -6.89 17.22
CA GLN A 97 -2.33 -6.18 16.39
C GLN A 97 -2.24 -6.79 14.99
N ASP A 98 -2.36 -8.11 14.83
CA ASP A 98 -2.37 -8.76 13.52
C ASP A 98 -3.59 -8.36 12.68
N GLU A 99 -4.77 -8.23 13.29
CA GLU A 99 -5.95 -7.70 12.63
C GLU A 99 -5.73 -6.25 12.19
N THR A 100 -5.10 -5.44 13.04
CA THR A 100 -4.72 -4.06 12.73
C THR A 100 -3.74 -4.00 11.55
N THR A 101 -2.71 -4.83 11.55
CA THR A 101 -1.73 -4.98 10.45
C THR A 101 -2.44 -5.30 9.14
N ARG A 102 -3.33 -6.30 9.14
CA ARG A 102 -4.09 -6.70 7.95
C ARG A 102 -4.95 -5.56 7.41
N SER A 103 -5.64 -4.83 8.29
CA SER A 103 -6.46 -3.68 7.92
C SER A 103 -5.60 -2.56 7.30
N LEU A 104 -4.47 -2.21 7.92
CA LEU A 104 -3.55 -1.19 7.43
C LEU A 104 -2.97 -1.54 6.06
N ASN A 105 -2.57 -2.80 5.83
CA ASN A 105 -2.10 -3.26 4.52
C ASN A 105 -3.19 -3.13 3.45
N PHE A 106 -4.41 -3.56 3.76
CA PHE A 106 -5.54 -3.43 2.84
C PHE A 106 -5.84 -1.97 2.48
N TRP A 107 -5.85 -1.08 3.47
CA TRP A 107 -6.06 0.35 3.23
C TRP A 107 -4.90 0.99 2.47
N SER A 108 -3.65 0.56 2.73
CA SER A 108 -2.49 1.05 2.00
C SER A 108 -2.57 0.71 0.51
N PHE A 109 -2.91 -0.55 0.19
CA PHE A 109 -3.11 -1.00 -1.17
C PHE A 109 -4.26 -0.25 -1.85
N THR A 110 -5.41 -0.12 -1.17
CA THR A 110 -6.58 0.59 -1.71
C THR A 110 -6.27 2.06 -1.98
N SER A 111 -5.53 2.72 -1.08
CA SER A 111 -5.10 4.11 -1.22
C SER A 111 -4.19 4.30 -2.44
N LEU A 112 -3.26 3.37 -2.69
CA LEU A 112 -2.40 3.39 -3.88
C LEU A 112 -3.23 3.29 -5.17
N ILE A 113 -4.17 2.35 -5.25
CA ILE A 113 -5.02 2.18 -6.44
C ILE A 113 -5.85 3.43 -6.71
N ILE A 114 -6.47 4.00 -5.68
CA ILE A 114 -7.26 5.24 -5.80
C ILE A 114 -6.35 6.40 -6.24
N ALA A 115 -5.15 6.54 -5.68
CA ALA A 115 -4.20 7.58 -6.05
C ALA A 115 -3.82 7.52 -7.54
N VAL A 116 -3.50 6.33 -8.04
CA VAL A 116 -3.16 6.10 -9.45
C VAL A 116 -4.35 6.47 -10.35
N ILE A 117 -5.56 6.02 -10.01
CA ILE A 117 -6.78 6.33 -10.79
C ILE A 117 -7.03 7.84 -10.81
N LEU A 118 -6.97 8.52 -9.66
CA LEU A 118 -7.17 9.97 -9.58
C LEU A 118 -6.15 10.74 -10.41
N PHE A 119 -4.88 10.32 -10.38
CA PHE A 119 -3.84 10.95 -11.20
C PHE A 119 -4.10 10.75 -12.70
N ILE A 120 -4.43 9.53 -13.13
CA ILE A 120 -4.75 9.24 -14.54
C ILE A 120 -5.94 10.09 -14.99
N VAL A 121 -7.02 10.13 -14.20
CA VAL A 121 -8.20 10.94 -14.51
C VAL A 121 -7.85 12.42 -14.62
N PHE A 122 -7.04 12.96 -13.70
CA PHE A 122 -6.56 14.34 -13.76
C PHE A 122 -5.81 14.65 -15.06
N ILE A 123 -4.88 13.78 -15.46
CA ILE A 123 -4.11 13.93 -16.69
C ILE A 123 -5.03 13.84 -17.92
N THR A 124 -5.91 12.85 -17.98
CA THR A 124 -6.84 12.66 -19.10
C THR A 124 -7.76 13.87 -19.29
N ILE A 125 -8.33 14.41 -18.21
CA ILE A 125 -9.18 15.61 -18.29
C ILE A 125 -8.37 16.79 -18.83
N ASN A 126 -7.16 17.02 -18.34
CA ASN A 126 -6.41 18.21 -18.72
C ASN A 126 -5.73 18.12 -20.09
N LEU A 127 -5.50 16.90 -20.61
CA LEU A 127 -4.98 16.71 -21.97
C LEU A 127 -6.07 16.81 -23.04
N TYR A 128 -7.25 16.22 -22.84
CA TYR A 128 -8.30 16.18 -23.88
C TYR A 128 -9.24 17.37 -23.88
N LEU A 129 -9.38 18.06 -22.76
CA LEU A 129 -10.37 19.13 -22.59
C LEU A 129 -9.76 20.54 -22.80
N TYR A 130 -8.45 20.63 -23.05
CA TYR A 130 -7.69 21.87 -23.17
C TYR A 130 -6.64 21.89 -24.31
N GLU A 131 -6.78 21.01 -25.31
CA GLU A 131 -6.36 21.34 -26.69
C GLU A 131 -7.34 22.35 -27.31
#